data_AF-A0A968TUU1-F1
#
_entry.id   AF-A0A968TUU1-F1
#
_cell.length_a   1.000
_cell.length_b   1.000
_cell.length_c   1.000
_cell.angle_alpha   90.00
_cell.angle_beta   90.00
_cell.angle_gamma   90.00
#
_symmetry.space_group_name_H-M   'P 1'
#
loop_
_entity.id
_entity.type
_entity.pdbx_description
1 polymer ?
#
loop_
_entity_poly.entity_id
_entity_poly.type
_entity_poly.pdbx_seq_one_letter_code
_entity_poly.pdbx_strand_id
1 'polypeptide(L)'
;MLTKSRLFLVFIGIMMVLAWPFVGKSGTFLVYDSSVSIFLDEDDVLHPYLYTGTGGARTVRVCIDPTSPFGTQMVPSLRAAIQNINTLQHSTENLVDPSAEVPASSNDFYSVALHELLHCVAGVGHVNFDSQVVGDLPSYSTNSFGGADGALSLTPGGDGTYGTADDARGDDINLFWFNRGLNDPYRVLPTVDETTYSRAAVDLPSGHSFAANGNFIAAGFAGFPNLKPVMEVASFPGTEVRTLAPDDSVNLRYGTTGLDEIAGTSDDYSLLVEFGGVSTAGCHVLVRFAAQSPDFLAGCETQAIAIQPGARHFRLAGTGEIRFNSTKRWHFYAVSVFSDGFEAGDTSAWASTVP
;
A
#
# COMPACT_ATOMS: atom_id res chain seq x y z
N MET A 1 23.09 41.02 59.02
CA MET A 1 22.26 39.98 58.38
C MET A 1 21.97 40.41 56.95
N LEU A 2 22.76 39.95 56.00
CA LEU A 2 22.59 40.19 54.56
C LEU A 2 23.48 39.17 53.84
N THR A 3 22.90 38.05 53.41
CA THR A 3 23.56 37.09 52.52
C THR A 3 22.70 36.89 51.30
N LYS A 4 23.34 37.20 50.17
CA LYS A 4 22.91 37.18 48.77
C LYS A 4 22.10 35.94 48.39
N SER A 5 20.88 36.15 47.93
CA SER A 5 20.11 35.17 47.16
C SER A 5 20.54 35.25 45.69
N ARG A 6 21.17 34.20 45.18
CA ARG A 6 21.42 34.03 43.74
C ARG A 6 20.14 33.50 43.09
N LEU A 7 19.56 34.31 42.20
CA LEU A 7 18.46 33.93 41.33
C LEU A 7 19.01 32.93 40.29
N PHE A 8 18.69 31.65 40.44
CA PHE A 8 18.89 30.64 39.40
C PHE A 8 17.72 30.78 38.41
N LEU A 9 17.96 31.43 37.26
CA LEU A 9 17.08 31.26 36.11
C LEU A 9 17.28 29.84 35.57
N VAL A 10 16.34 28.95 35.86
CA VAL A 10 16.19 27.70 35.13
C VAL A 10 15.47 28.07 33.82
N PHE A 11 16.21 28.11 32.72
CA PHE A 11 15.62 28.05 31.38
C PHE A 11 15.00 26.66 31.23
N ILE A 12 13.69 26.55 31.48
CA ILE A 12 12.90 25.42 30.99
C ILE A 12 12.74 25.68 29.49
N GLY A 13 13.68 25.16 28.71
CA GLY A 13 13.47 24.98 27.28
C GLY A 13 12.34 23.99 27.10
N ILE A 14 11.12 24.50 26.90
CA ILE A 14 10.04 23.74 26.32
C ILE A 14 10.49 23.44 24.87
N MET A 15 11.08 22.25 24.65
CA MET A 15 11.03 21.65 23.31
C MET A 15 9.57 21.31 23.08
N MET A 16 8.85 22.21 22.41
CA MET A 16 7.70 21.82 21.62
C MET A 16 8.22 20.86 20.56
N VAL A 17 8.09 19.56 20.81
CA VAL A 17 8.02 18.58 19.72
C VAL A 17 6.71 18.89 19.01
N LEU A 18 6.79 19.72 17.98
CA LEU A 18 5.75 19.82 16.98
C LEU A 18 5.67 18.43 16.34
N ALA A 19 4.73 17.60 16.80
CA ALA A 19 4.25 16.49 15.99
C ALA A 19 3.57 17.13 14.78
N TRP A 20 4.26 17.15 13.65
CA TRP A 20 3.65 17.51 12.38
C TRP A 20 2.81 16.31 11.93
N PRO A 21 1.48 16.43 11.79
CA PRO A 21 0.71 15.43 11.07
C PRO A 21 0.98 15.64 9.59
N PHE A 22 1.87 14.85 9.00
CA PHE A 22 2.01 14.81 7.55
C PHE A 22 1.16 13.68 7.01
N VAL A 23 0.13 14.05 6.24
CA VAL A 23 -0.80 13.15 5.54
C VAL A 23 -0.06 12.54 4.35
N GLY A 24 0.13 11.22 4.33
CA GLY A 24 0.54 10.48 3.14
C GLY A 24 -0.64 10.25 2.18
N LYS A 25 -0.38 10.36 0.88
CA LYS A 25 -1.28 10.26 -0.28
C LYS A 25 -1.69 8.82 -0.64
N SER A 26 -2.78 8.61 -1.40
CA SER A 26 -3.23 7.26 -1.81
C SER A 26 -3.74 7.16 -3.25
N GLY A 27 -3.59 6.00 -3.89
CA GLY A 27 -3.87 5.76 -5.31
C GLY A 27 -2.87 6.41 -6.29
N THR A 28 -2.05 7.32 -5.78
CA THR A 28 -0.72 7.61 -6.30
C THR A 28 0.22 6.55 -5.75
N PHE A 29 1.23 6.18 -6.54
CA PHE A 29 2.31 5.35 -6.02
C PHE A 29 3.03 6.15 -4.94
N LEU A 30 2.78 5.87 -3.67
CA LEU A 30 3.37 6.60 -2.57
C LEU A 30 4.02 5.71 -1.52
N VAL A 31 5.32 5.93 -1.37
CA VAL A 31 6.12 5.53 -0.22
C VAL A 31 5.85 6.53 0.90
N TYR A 32 5.31 6.06 2.01
CA TYR A 32 5.37 6.78 3.28
C TYR A 32 6.68 6.42 4.01
N ASP A 33 7.54 7.41 4.24
CA ASP A 33 8.38 7.45 5.44
C ASP A 33 7.97 8.69 6.25
N SER A 34 7.91 8.49 7.56
CA SER A 34 7.79 9.49 8.63
C SER A 34 8.75 10.69 8.56
N SER A 35 9.63 10.78 7.56
CA SER A 35 10.59 11.88 7.44
C SER A 35 10.61 12.65 6.11
N VAL A 36 10.08 12.11 4.99
CA VAL A 36 10.02 12.84 3.69
C VAL A 36 8.91 12.27 2.78
N SER A 37 7.84 13.04 2.53
CA SER A 37 7.00 12.80 1.34
C SER A 37 7.79 13.27 0.11
N ILE A 38 8.37 12.32 -0.63
CA ILE A 38 9.06 12.60 -1.89
C ILE A 38 8.11 13.01 -3.02
N PHE A 39 6.80 12.85 -2.81
CA PHE A 39 5.76 13.19 -3.78
C PHE A 39 5.20 14.55 -3.44
N LEU A 40 5.44 15.51 -4.32
CA LEU A 40 5.11 16.91 -4.13
C LEU A 40 3.89 17.33 -4.96
N ASP A 41 3.50 16.49 -5.94
CA ASP A 41 2.45 16.77 -6.92
C ASP A 41 1.46 15.60 -6.98
N GLU A 42 0.19 15.89 -7.27
CA GLU A 42 -0.85 14.89 -7.50
C GLU A 42 -0.54 14.00 -8.69
N ASP A 43 0.26 14.46 -9.64
CA ASP A 43 0.60 13.71 -10.85
C ASP A 43 1.87 12.87 -10.74
N ASP A 44 2.48 12.80 -9.56
CA ASP A 44 3.66 11.97 -9.39
C ASP A 44 3.32 10.47 -9.41
N VAL A 45 4.09 9.70 -10.18
CA VAL A 45 3.98 8.24 -10.36
C VAL A 45 5.31 7.60 -9.96
N LEU A 46 5.26 6.47 -9.26
CA LEU A 46 6.43 5.75 -8.79
C LEU A 46 6.42 4.33 -9.34
N HIS A 47 7.56 3.95 -9.90
CA HIS A 47 7.78 2.68 -10.55
C HIS A 47 8.68 1.78 -9.69
N PRO A 48 8.69 0.47 -9.92
CA PRO A 48 9.55 -0.46 -9.21
C PRO A 48 11.03 -0.20 -9.45
N TYR A 49 11.86 -0.86 -8.65
CA TYR A 49 13.31 -0.85 -8.84
C TYR A 49 13.69 -1.18 -10.28
N LEU A 50 14.78 -0.57 -10.75
CA LEU A 50 15.37 -0.81 -12.07
C LEU A 50 14.56 -0.29 -13.27
N TYR A 51 13.34 0.23 -13.08
CA TYR A 51 12.63 0.88 -14.19
C TYR A 51 13.35 2.16 -14.63
N THR A 52 13.49 2.37 -15.94
CA THR A 52 14.28 3.48 -16.50
C THR A 52 13.51 4.28 -17.56
N GLY A 53 12.20 4.04 -17.68
CA GLY A 53 11.40 4.55 -18.80
C GLY A 53 11.48 3.69 -20.06
N THR A 54 11.88 2.43 -19.91
CA THR A 54 11.90 1.43 -20.98
C THR A 54 11.16 0.20 -20.51
N GLY A 55 10.54 -0.53 -21.43
CA GLY A 55 9.70 -1.66 -21.08
C GLY A 55 10.43 -2.97 -20.77
N GLY A 56 9.66 -4.04 -20.62
CA GLY A 56 10.12 -5.41 -20.39
C GLY A 56 10.10 -5.86 -18.93
N ALA A 57 10.69 -7.01 -18.61
CA ALA A 57 10.60 -7.57 -17.26
C ALA A 57 11.44 -6.80 -16.24
N ARG A 58 10.88 -6.56 -15.06
CA ARG A 58 11.52 -5.93 -13.89
C ARG A 58 11.44 -6.89 -12.72
N THR A 59 12.60 -7.40 -12.29
CA THR A 59 12.66 -8.34 -11.17
C THR A 59 13.08 -7.61 -9.90
N VAL A 60 12.19 -7.62 -8.89
CA VAL A 60 12.47 -7.09 -7.55
C VAL A 60 12.73 -8.26 -6.61
N ARG A 61 13.94 -8.33 -6.08
CA ARG A 61 14.38 -9.39 -5.16
C ARG A 61 14.11 -9.00 -3.71
N VAL A 62 13.27 -9.78 -3.03
CA VAL A 62 12.87 -9.61 -1.63
C VAL A 62 13.53 -10.67 -0.77
N CYS A 63 14.26 -10.27 0.27
CA CYS A 63 14.92 -11.20 1.19
C CYS A 63 14.50 -10.98 2.63
N ILE A 64 14.68 -12.00 3.47
CA ILE A 64 14.55 -11.88 4.91
C ILE A 64 15.94 -11.60 5.50
N ASP A 65 16.05 -10.58 6.34
CA ASP A 65 17.28 -10.29 7.08
C ASP A 65 17.66 -11.52 7.95
N PRO A 66 18.87 -12.10 7.82
CA PRO A 66 19.31 -13.25 8.62
C PRO A 66 19.32 -13.01 10.12
N THR A 67 19.32 -11.75 10.56
CA THR A 67 19.28 -11.36 11.97
C THR A 67 17.85 -11.17 12.50
N SER A 68 16.85 -11.18 11.61
CA SER A 68 15.44 -11.01 11.99
C SER A 68 15.00 -12.15 12.92
N PRO A 69 14.36 -11.87 14.07
CA PRO A 69 13.62 -12.89 14.75
C PRO A 69 12.51 -13.41 13.84
N PHE A 70 12.14 -14.67 14.02
CA PHE A 70 11.12 -15.36 13.23
C PHE A 70 11.45 -15.57 11.75
N GLY A 71 12.70 -15.34 11.31
CA GLY A 71 13.07 -15.41 9.89
C GLY A 71 12.62 -16.69 9.17
N THR A 72 12.76 -17.86 9.80
CA THR A 72 12.27 -19.14 9.24
C THR A 72 10.74 -19.21 9.15
N GLN A 73 10.03 -18.66 10.13
CA GLN A 73 8.56 -18.67 10.18
C GLN A 73 7.93 -17.70 9.17
N MET A 74 8.66 -16.65 8.78
CA MET A 74 8.22 -15.69 7.75
C MET A 74 8.21 -16.31 6.35
N VAL A 75 9.07 -17.29 6.07
CA VAL A 75 9.31 -17.80 4.71
C VAL A 75 8.03 -18.24 3.99
N PRO A 76 7.14 -19.07 4.57
CA PRO A 76 5.98 -19.55 3.84
C PRO A 76 5.00 -18.43 3.52
N SER A 77 4.70 -17.57 4.49
CA SER A 77 3.80 -16.42 4.30
C SER A 77 4.34 -15.44 3.27
N LEU A 78 5.64 -15.11 3.34
CA LEU A 78 6.26 -14.15 2.42
C LEU A 78 6.29 -14.68 0.99
N ARG A 79 6.59 -15.96 0.79
CA ARG A 79 6.52 -16.60 -0.54
C ARG A 79 5.10 -16.57 -1.11
N ALA A 80 4.11 -16.85 -0.28
CA ALA A 80 2.72 -16.85 -0.71
C ALA A 80 2.25 -15.43 -1.08
N ALA A 81 2.63 -14.40 -0.29
CA ALA A 81 2.32 -13.00 -0.62
C ALA A 81 2.99 -12.57 -1.94
N ILE A 82 4.26 -12.94 -2.14
CA ILE A 82 4.98 -12.73 -3.41
C ILE A 82 4.27 -13.40 -4.58
N GLN A 83 3.80 -14.63 -4.40
CA GLN A 83 3.05 -15.35 -5.43
C GLN A 83 1.73 -14.65 -5.77
N ASN A 84 1.05 -14.09 -4.76
CA ASN A 84 -0.19 -13.34 -4.99
C ASN A 84 0.06 -12.09 -5.86
N ILE A 85 1.12 -11.32 -5.58
CA ILE A 85 1.52 -10.17 -6.40
C ILE A 85 1.87 -10.61 -7.82
N ASN A 86 2.69 -11.66 -7.98
CA ASN A 86 3.13 -12.13 -9.30
C ASN A 86 1.99 -12.67 -10.18
N THR A 87 0.93 -13.19 -9.57
CA THR A 87 -0.24 -13.69 -10.30
C THR A 87 -1.31 -12.62 -10.53
N LEU A 88 -1.20 -11.47 -9.85
CA LEU A 88 -2.22 -10.42 -9.79
C LEU A 88 -3.62 -10.99 -9.47
N GLN A 89 -3.65 -12.07 -8.69
CA GLN A 89 -4.90 -12.74 -8.35
C GLN A 89 -5.70 -11.85 -7.41
N HIS A 90 -6.83 -11.36 -7.90
CA HIS A 90 -7.78 -10.58 -7.12
C HIS A 90 -9.09 -11.34 -6.87
N SER A 91 -9.83 -10.93 -5.84
CA SER A 91 -11.14 -11.47 -5.45
C SER A 91 -12.00 -10.39 -4.82
N THR A 92 -13.32 -10.54 -4.90
CA THR A 92 -14.29 -9.74 -4.11
C THR A 92 -14.66 -10.40 -2.78
N GLU A 93 -13.97 -11.49 -2.43
CA GLU A 93 -14.13 -12.26 -1.18
C GLU A 93 -12.74 -12.56 -0.61
N ASN A 94 -11.94 -11.52 -0.35
CA ASN A 94 -10.56 -11.66 0.10
C ASN A 94 -10.37 -11.47 1.61
N LEU A 95 -11.40 -10.99 2.33
CA LEU A 95 -11.40 -10.76 3.77
C LEU A 95 -12.11 -11.89 4.51
N VAL A 96 -11.50 -12.40 5.56
CA VAL A 96 -12.15 -13.28 6.55
C VAL A 96 -12.08 -12.61 7.92
N ASP A 97 -13.25 -12.26 8.47
CA ASP A 97 -13.41 -11.63 9.78
C ASP A 97 -14.68 -12.13 10.48
N PRO A 98 -14.58 -12.76 11.67
CA PRO A 98 -13.36 -13.20 12.32
C PRO A 98 -12.77 -14.43 11.62
N SER A 99 -11.45 -14.50 11.57
CA SER A 99 -10.75 -15.70 11.10
C SER A 99 -10.79 -16.83 12.14
N ALA A 100 -10.91 -18.06 11.65
CA ALA A 100 -10.73 -19.27 12.44
C ALA A 100 -9.25 -19.70 12.60
N GLU A 101 -8.35 -19.27 11.70
CA GLU A 101 -6.93 -19.63 11.72
C GLU A 101 -6.08 -18.60 12.49
N VAL A 102 -6.45 -17.33 12.41
CA VAL A 102 -5.77 -16.20 13.06
C VAL A 102 -6.44 -15.91 14.40
N PRO A 103 -5.75 -16.10 15.53
CA PRO A 103 -6.34 -15.77 16.83
C PRO A 103 -6.72 -14.29 16.91
N ALA A 104 -7.86 -13.98 17.52
CA ALA A 104 -8.39 -12.60 17.68
C ALA A 104 -7.42 -11.60 18.35
N SER A 105 -6.33 -12.06 18.95
CA SER A 105 -5.29 -11.21 19.57
C SER A 105 -3.98 -11.15 18.78
N SER A 106 -3.94 -11.69 17.57
CA SER A 106 -2.75 -11.76 16.72
C SER A 106 -3.00 -11.08 15.39
N ASN A 107 -1.96 -10.45 14.85
CA ASN A 107 -1.95 -9.93 13.49
C ASN A 107 -1.49 -11.04 12.55
N ASP A 108 -2.12 -11.13 11.39
CA ASP A 108 -1.72 -12.09 10.38
C ASP A 108 -0.52 -11.56 9.56
N PHE A 109 0.62 -12.24 9.65
CA PHE A 109 1.85 -11.81 8.99
C PHE A 109 1.72 -11.82 7.47
N TYR A 110 0.98 -12.77 6.88
CA TYR A 110 0.77 -12.79 5.42
C TYR A 110 0.07 -11.52 4.95
N SER A 111 -1.02 -11.13 5.59
CA SER A 111 -1.86 -9.99 5.19
C SER A 111 -1.07 -8.69 5.26
N VAL A 112 -0.35 -8.49 6.36
CA VAL A 112 0.50 -7.31 6.54
C VAL A 112 1.71 -7.36 5.61
N ALA A 113 2.33 -8.53 5.37
CA ALA A 113 3.43 -8.63 4.43
C ALA A 113 3.00 -8.35 2.99
N LEU A 114 1.81 -8.77 2.58
CA LEU A 114 1.25 -8.44 1.26
C LEU A 114 1.09 -6.92 1.12
N HIS A 115 0.55 -6.24 2.13
CA HIS A 115 0.45 -4.78 2.19
C HIS A 115 1.80 -4.08 2.06
N GLU A 116 2.76 -4.43 2.92
CA GLU A 116 4.06 -3.78 2.89
C GLU A 116 4.87 -4.10 1.62
N LEU A 117 4.66 -5.27 1.03
CA LEU A 117 5.26 -5.60 -0.26
C LEU A 117 4.73 -4.69 -1.36
N LEU A 118 3.43 -4.41 -1.43
CA LEU A 118 2.87 -3.52 -2.46
C LEU A 118 3.50 -2.12 -2.38
N HIS A 119 3.71 -1.57 -1.18
CA HIS A 119 4.51 -0.36 -0.98
C HIS A 119 5.95 -0.53 -1.49
N CYS A 120 6.65 -1.56 -1.00
CA CYS A 120 8.10 -1.66 -1.18
C CYS A 120 8.57 -2.26 -2.51
N VAL A 121 7.73 -2.98 -3.25
CA VAL A 121 8.12 -3.62 -4.53
C VAL A 121 7.49 -2.94 -5.73
N ALA A 122 6.31 -2.35 -5.55
CA ALA A 122 5.56 -1.73 -6.63
C ALA A 122 5.34 -0.23 -6.40
N GLY A 123 5.50 0.27 -5.17
CA GLY A 123 5.31 1.68 -4.84
C GLY A 123 3.85 2.05 -4.59
N VAL A 124 2.91 1.11 -4.46
CA VAL A 124 1.48 1.41 -4.37
C VAL A 124 1.19 2.13 -3.05
N GLY A 125 0.48 3.26 -3.07
CA GLY A 125 0.04 3.96 -1.86
C GLY A 125 -1.24 3.35 -1.27
N HIS A 126 -1.73 3.89 -0.15
CA HIS A 126 -2.99 3.41 0.43
C HIS A 126 -4.20 3.63 -0.52
N VAL A 127 -5.42 3.31 -0.10
CA VAL A 127 -6.67 3.77 -0.76
C VAL A 127 -7.43 4.83 0.04
N ASN A 128 -7.04 5.01 1.30
CA ASN A 128 -7.71 5.83 2.30
C ASN A 128 -6.69 6.54 3.20
N PHE A 129 -7.16 7.33 4.18
CA PHE A 129 -6.28 8.07 5.10
C PHE A 129 -5.92 7.25 6.33
N ASP A 130 -4.77 7.53 6.94
CA ASP A 130 -4.44 7.02 8.26
C ASP A 130 -5.33 7.69 9.35
N SER A 131 -5.91 6.88 10.25
CA SER A 131 -6.76 7.38 11.33
C SER A 131 -6.02 8.29 12.33
N GLN A 132 -4.69 8.16 12.46
CA GLN A 132 -3.86 9.07 13.27
C GLN A 132 -3.82 10.49 12.69
N VAL A 133 -4.16 10.64 11.41
CA VAL A 133 -4.16 11.92 10.70
C VAL A 133 -5.53 12.59 10.74
N VAL A 134 -6.60 11.83 10.46
CA VAL A 134 -7.94 12.39 10.23
C VAL A 134 -9.01 11.89 11.22
N GLY A 135 -8.64 11.01 12.15
CA GLY A 135 -9.56 10.32 13.06
C GLY A 135 -10.16 9.05 12.44
N ASP A 136 -10.79 8.21 13.28
CA ASP A 136 -11.20 6.84 12.92
C ASP A 136 -12.18 6.76 11.74
N LEU A 137 -13.35 7.39 11.82
CA LEU A 137 -14.33 7.27 10.73
C LEU A 137 -13.91 8.02 9.44
N PRO A 138 -13.40 9.26 9.50
CA PRO A 138 -12.92 9.94 8.29
C PRO A 138 -11.75 9.22 7.61
N SER A 139 -11.04 8.33 8.32
CA SER A 139 -9.94 7.53 7.76
C SER A 139 -10.39 6.69 6.56
N TYR A 140 -11.66 6.31 6.46
CA TYR A 140 -12.18 5.51 5.33
C TYR A 140 -12.38 6.32 4.04
N SER A 141 -12.33 7.67 4.11
CA SER A 141 -12.49 8.52 2.93
C SER A 141 -11.42 8.22 1.88
N THR A 142 -11.77 8.31 0.61
CA THR A 142 -10.80 8.22 -0.49
C THR A 142 -9.70 9.25 -0.30
N ASN A 143 -8.44 8.83 -0.31
CA ASN A 143 -7.37 9.77 0.00
C ASN A 143 -7.25 10.86 -1.06
N SER A 144 -6.87 12.03 -0.60
CA SER A 144 -6.76 13.24 -1.39
C SER A 144 -5.70 14.16 -0.78
N PHE A 145 -5.35 15.18 -1.53
CA PHE A 145 -4.80 16.39 -0.94
C PHE A 145 -5.89 17.40 -0.63
N GLY A 146 -5.59 18.29 0.31
CA GLY A 146 -6.36 19.51 0.45
C GLY A 146 -6.24 20.36 -0.82
N GLY A 147 -7.31 21.04 -1.17
CA GLY A 147 -7.41 21.85 -2.38
C GLY A 147 -6.71 23.20 -2.27
N ALA A 148 -7.31 24.19 -2.93
CA ALA A 148 -6.83 25.56 -2.94
C ALA A 148 -6.85 26.21 -1.55
N ASP A 149 -7.73 25.75 -0.66
CA ASP A 149 -7.78 26.21 0.73
C ASP A 149 -6.77 25.53 1.66
N GLY A 150 -6.10 24.46 1.19
CA GLY A 150 -5.11 23.68 1.93
C GLY A 150 -5.69 22.78 3.03
N ALA A 151 -7.02 22.63 3.12
CA ALA A 151 -7.71 21.81 4.10
C ALA A 151 -8.35 20.58 3.43
N LEU A 152 -8.52 19.50 4.20
CA LEU A 152 -9.24 18.30 3.74
C LEU A 152 -10.74 18.44 4.04
N SER A 153 -11.56 18.23 3.02
CA SER A 153 -13.02 18.15 3.11
C SER A 153 -13.45 16.69 3.21
N LEU A 154 -13.55 16.16 4.43
CA LEU A 154 -13.87 14.74 4.67
C LEU A 154 -15.29 14.55 5.19
N THR A 155 -16.29 15.02 4.44
CA THR A 155 -17.70 14.83 4.80
C THR A 155 -18.29 13.71 3.97
N PRO A 156 -18.92 12.69 4.59
CA PRO A 156 -19.55 11.62 3.84
C PRO A 156 -20.75 12.17 3.05
N GLY A 157 -21.11 11.46 1.99
CA GLY A 157 -22.22 11.81 1.12
C GLY A 157 -23.61 11.69 1.77
N GLY A 158 -24.62 11.71 0.92
CA GLY A 158 -26.03 11.51 1.32
C GLY A 158 -26.31 10.10 1.84
N ASP A 159 -25.48 9.11 1.49
CA ASP A 159 -25.53 7.76 2.04
C ASP A 159 -24.91 7.63 3.46
N GLY A 160 -24.20 8.66 3.92
CA GLY A 160 -23.54 8.69 5.23
C GLY A 160 -22.33 7.74 5.37
N THR A 161 -21.84 7.16 4.27
CA THR A 161 -20.70 6.24 4.24
C THR A 161 -19.49 6.95 3.64
N TYR A 162 -18.31 6.72 4.21
CA TYR A 162 -17.07 7.32 3.69
C TYR A 162 -16.47 6.47 2.57
N GLY A 163 -15.84 7.12 1.61
CA GLY A 163 -15.19 6.47 0.47
C GLY A 163 -16.17 6.07 -0.64
N THR A 164 -17.40 6.57 -0.61
CA THR A 164 -18.42 6.35 -1.64
C THR A 164 -18.46 7.49 -2.65
N ALA A 165 -19.15 7.28 -3.77
CA ALA A 165 -19.12 8.17 -4.91
C ALA A 165 -19.77 9.55 -4.65
N ASP A 166 -20.62 9.68 -3.63
CA ASP A 166 -21.34 10.91 -3.29
C ASP A 166 -20.67 11.70 -2.15
N ASP A 167 -19.47 11.28 -1.70
CA ASP A 167 -18.65 11.98 -0.72
C ASP A 167 -18.51 13.48 -1.08
N ALA A 168 -18.74 14.35 -0.08
CA ALA A 168 -18.68 15.79 -0.23
C ALA A 168 -17.24 16.29 0.06
N ARG A 169 -16.45 16.36 -1.01
CA ARG A 169 -14.99 16.57 -0.94
C ARG A 169 -14.51 17.98 -1.30
N GLY A 170 -15.43 18.93 -1.48
CA GLY A 170 -15.07 20.34 -1.68
C GLY A 170 -14.13 20.54 -2.86
N ASP A 171 -12.96 21.13 -2.60
CA ASP A 171 -11.87 21.33 -3.56
C ASP A 171 -10.71 20.34 -3.39
N ASP A 172 -10.88 19.25 -2.61
CA ASP A 172 -9.89 18.20 -2.45
C ASP A 172 -9.38 17.67 -3.80
N ILE A 173 -8.07 17.47 -3.91
CA ILE A 173 -7.44 16.93 -5.11
C ILE A 173 -7.40 15.40 -4.96
N ASN A 174 -8.18 14.71 -5.80
CA ASN A 174 -8.24 13.26 -5.81
C ASN A 174 -6.89 12.63 -6.19
N LEU A 175 -6.48 11.62 -5.42
CA LEU A 175 -5.25 10.88 -5.66
C LEU A 175 -5.53 9.45 -6.16
N PHE A 176 -6.79 9.02 -6.16
CA PHE A 176 -7.22 7.66 -6.50
C PHE A 176 -7.59 7.50 -7.97
N TRP A 177 -7.01 6.49 -8.64
CA TRP A 177 -7.38 6.14 -10.02
C TRP A 177 -8.72 5.41 -10.04
N PHE A 178 -9.75 6.06 -10.59
CA PHE A 178 -11.07 5.48 -10.78
C PHE A 178 -11.32 5.18 -12.27
N ASN A 179 -12.16 4.18 -12.54
CA ASN A 179 -12.55 3.88 -13.91
C ASN A 179 -13.50 4.96 -14.47
N ARG A 180 -13.14 5.52 -15.63
CA ARG A 180 -13.90 6.57 -16.30
C ARG A 180 -15.32 6.08 -16.60
N GLY A 181 -16.31 6.91 -16.27
CA GLY A 181 -17.72 6.62 -16.56
C GLY A 181 -18.38 5.53 -15.69
N LEU A 182 -17.67 4.91 -14.74
CA LEU A 182 -18.27 3.98 -13.75
C LEU A 182 -17.99 4.38 -12.29
N ASN A 183 -16.76 4.80 -11.96
CA ASN A 183 -16.30 5.04 -10.58
C ASN A 183 -16.59 3.89 -9.60
N ASP A 184 -16.29 2.65 -10.04
CA ASP A 184 -16.59 1.42 -9.31
C ASP A 184 -15.29 0.68 -8.94
N PRO A 185 -14.80 0.76 -7.69
CA PRO A 185 -13.54 0.17 -7.27
C PRO A 185 -13.57 -1.37 -7.23
N TYR A 186 -14.75 -2.00 -7.38
CA TYR A 186 -14.92 -3.44 -7.35
C TYR A 186 -14.79 -4.09 -8.74
N ARG A 187 -14.53 -3.28 -9.77
CA ARG A 187 -14.46 -3.72 -11.16
C ARG A 187 -13.13 -3.39 -11.81
N VAL A 188 -12.49 -4.45 -12.34
CA VAL A 188 -11.31 -4.33 -13.20
C VAL A 188 -11.75 -4.28 -14.67
N LEU A 189 -11.36 -3.23 -15.39
CA LEU A 189 -11.60 -3.15 -16.83
C LEU A 189 -10.56 -3.98 -17.62
N PRO A 190 -10.90 -4.41 -18.86
CA PRO A 190 -9.95 -5.16 -19.70
C PRO A 190 -8.65 -4.38 -19.96
N THR A 191 -8.79 -3.10 -20.30
CA THR A 191 -7.68 -2.15 -20.40
C THR A 191 -7.60 -1.38 -19.08
N VAL A 192 -6.37 -1.20 -18.58
CA VAL A 192 -6.07 -0.42 -17.38
C VAL A 192 -4.94 0.53 -17.75
N ASP A 193 -5.30 1.76 -18.10
CA ASP A 193 -4.41 2.83 -18.57
C ASP A 193 -5.13 4.20 -18.48
N GLU A 194 -4.46 5.28 -18.89
CA GLU A 194 -5.02 6.65 -18.82
C GLU A 194 -6.30 6.85 -19.66
N THR A 195 -6.58 5.96 -20.63
CA THR A 195 -7.76 6.05 -21.50
C THR A 195 -9.02 5.50 -20.82
N THR A 196 -8.84 4.63 -19.82
CA THR A 196 -9.91 3.92 -19.12
C THR A 196 -10.01 4.27 -17.65
N TYR A 197 -8.93 4.78 -17.05
CA TYR A 197 -8.88 5.27 -15.68
C TYR A 197 -8.50 6.76 -15.66
N SER A 198 -8.87 7.44 -14.58
CA SER A 198 -8.55 8.86 -14.37
C SER A 198 -8.50 9.17 -12.88
N ARG A 199 -7.86 10.28 -12.53
CA ARG A 199 -8.02 10.95 -11.23
C ARG A 199 -8.82 12.24 -11.33
N ALA A 200 -9.00 12.77 -12.53
CA ALA A 200 -9.61 14.08 -12.72
C ALA A 200 -11.11 14.02 -12.45
N ALA A 201 -11.60 14.84 -11.52
CA ALA A 201 -13.01 14.85 -11.13
C ALA A 201 -13.98 15.07 -12.30
N VAL A 202 -13.53 15.71 -13.39
CA VAL A 202 -14.33 15.90 -14.61
C VAL A 202 -14.69 14.58 -15.33
N ASP A 203 -13.92 13.52 -15.10
CA ASP A 203 -14.15 12.20 -15.68
C ASP A 203 -15.11 11.33 -14.86
N LEU A 204 -15.58 11.84 -13.71
CA LEU A 204 -16.55 11.15 -12.88
C LEU A 204 -17.91 11.01 -13.59
N PRO A 205 -18.64 9.91 -13.36
CA PRO A 205 -20.00 9.75 -13.85
C PRO A 205 -20.92 10.88 -13.38
N SER A 206 -21.94 11.19 -14.18
CA SER A 206 -22.96 12.15 -13.76
C SER A 206 -23.63 11.69 -12.45
N GLY A 207 -23.62 12.58 -11.45
CA GLY A 207 -24.17 12.31 -10.12
C GLY A 207 -23.12 11.83 -9.10
N HIS A 208 -21.88 11.58 -9.51
CA HIS A 208 -20.78 11.27 -8.60
C HIS A 208 -20.03 12.56 -8.26
N SER A 209 -19.73 12.73 -6.97
CA SER A 209 -19.07 13.91 -6.40
C SER A 209 -17.57 13.68 -6.20
N PHE A 210 -17.15 12.43 -5.97
CA PHE A 210 -15.75 12.09 -5.78
C PHE A 210 -15.43 10.65 -6.19
N ALA A 211 -14.14 10.33 -6.28
CA ALA A 211 -13.68 8.97 -6.53
C ALA A 211 -14.06 8.04 -5.37
N ALA A 212 -14.70 6.91 -5.67
CA ALA A 212 -15.01 5.89 -4.67
C ALA A 212 -13.81 4.95 -4.49
N ASN A 213 -13.51 4.56 -3.25
CA ASN A 213 -12.48 3.58 -2.94
C ASN A 213 -13.10 2.25 -2.47
N GLY A 214 -12.32 1.17 -2.52
CA GLY A 214 -12.81 -0.16 -2.19
C GLY A 214 -12.93 -0.48 -0.70
N ASN A 215 -12.83 0.49 0.21
CA ASN A 215 -12.67 0.24 1.65
C ASN A 215 -13.74 -0.73 2.20
N PHE A 216 -13.43 -1.52 3.23
CA PHE A 216 -14.30 -2.64 3.63
C PHE A 216 -15.72 -2.21 4.05
N ILE A 217 -15.90 -0.99 4.57
CA ILE A 217 -17.23 -0.47 4.93
C ILE A 217 -18.04 -0.19 3.67
N ALA A 218 -17.48 0.61 2.75
CA ALA A 218 -18.09 0.91 1.45
C ALA A 218 -18.35 -0.38 0.64
N ALA A 219 -17.43 -1.35 0.70
CA ALA A 219 -17.57 -2.65 0.06
C ALA A 219 -18.78 -3.42 0.60
N GLY A 220 -18.96 -3.44 1.92
CA GLY A 220 -20.14 -4.02 2.56
C GLY A 220 -21.46 -3.41 2.08
N PHE A 221 -21.52 -2.07 1.97
CA PHE A 221 -22.68 -1.37 1.41
C PHE A 221 -22.93 -1.68 -0.06
N ALA A 222 -21.86 -1.88 -0.84
CA ALA A 222 -21.92 -2.26 -2.25
C ALA A 222 -22.24 -3.75 -2.49
N GLY A 223 -22.42 -4.55 -1.44
CA GLY A 223 -22.75 -5.98 -1.53
C GLY A 223 -21.54 -6.92 -1.50
N PHE A 224 -20.37 -6.43 -1.12
CA PHE A 224 -19.12 -7.19 -0.97
C PHE A 224 -18.64 -7.17 0.50
N PRO A 225 -19.38 -7.80 1.45
CA PRO A 225 -19.08 -7.71 2.88
C PRO A 225 -17.77 -8.40 3.30
N ASN A 226 -17.22 -9.26 2.43
CA ASN A 226 -15.98 -10.00 2.66
C ASN A 226 -14.84 -9.46 1.78
N LEU A 227 -14.85 -8.16 1.48
CA LEU A 227 -13.83 -7.51 0.67
C LEU A 227 -13.13 -6.42 1.47
N LYS A 228 -11.81 -6.43 1.42
CA LYS A 228 -10.95 -5.36 1.94
C LYS A 228 -9.76 -5.15 1.00
N PRO A 229 -9.53 -3.93 0.50
CA PRO A 229 -8.30 -3.61 -0.23
C PRO A 229 -7.11 -3.91 0.65
N VAL A 230 -6.13 -4.61 0.08
CA VAL A 230 -4.86 -4.84 0.75
C VAL A 230 -4.27 -3.49 1.16
N MET A 231 -4.39 -2.48 0.30
CA MET A 231 -3.87 -1.13 0.52
C MET A 231 -4.76 -0.23 1.39
N GLU A 232 -5.81 -0.76 2.02
CA GLU A 232 -6.48 -0.05 3.10
C GLU A 232 -5.59 -0.06 4.36
N VAL A 233 -5.30 1.12 4.92
CA VAL A 233 -4.31 1.33 6.01
C VAL A 233 -4.64 0.57 7.30
N ALA A 234 -5.92 0.27 7.55
CA ALA A 234 -6.34 -0.43 8.75
C ALA A 234 -6.01 -1.92 8.65
N SER A 235 -5.36 -2.47 9.69
CA SER A 235 -5.24 -3.92 9.88
C SER A 235 -5.84 -4.28 11.23
N PHE A 236 -6.65 -5.34 11.25
CA PHE A 236 -7.36 -5.78 12.45
C PHE A 236 -6.76 -7.10 12.95
N PRO A 237 -6.42 -7.23 14.25
CA PRO A 237 -6.09 -8.53 14.81
C PRO A 237 -7.23 -9.53 14.61
N GLY A 238 -6.92 -10.79 14.31
CA GLY A 238 -7.92 -11.83 14.09
C GLY A 238 -8.54 -11.86 12.69
N THR A 239 -8.05 -11.08 11.74
CA THR A 239 -8.54 -11.09 10.35
C THR A 239 -7.51 -11.61 9.37
N GLU A 240 -7.99 -12.02 8.21
CA GLU A 240 -7.16 -12.46 7.09
C GLU A 240 -7.51 -11.71 5.81
N VAL A 241 -6.47 -11.32 5.07
CA VAL A 241 -6.57 -10.87 3.68
C VAL A 241 -5.64 -11.75 2.84
N ARG A 242 -6.20 -12.49 1.87
CA ARG A 242 -5.46 -13.56 1.15
C ARG A 242 -5.16 -13.24 -0.30
N THR A 243 -5.95 -12.40 -0.93
CA THR A 243 -5.75 -11.97 -2.32
C THR A 243 -5.86 -10.46 -2.44
N LEU A 244 -5.40 -9.91 -3.56
CA LEU A 244 -5.68 -8.54 -3.93
C LEU A 244 -7.21 -8.29 -3.99
N ALA A 245 -7.63 -7.08 -3.70
CA ALA A 245 -8.92 -6.59 -4.15
C ALA A 245 -8.80 -6.12 -5.62
N PRO A 246 -9.94 -5.94 -6.34
CA PRO A 246 -9.93 -5.43 -7.71
C PRO A 246 -9.13 -4.13 -7.88
N ASP A 247 -9.28 -3.17 -6.96
CA ASP A 247 -8.58 -1.88 -6.98
C ASP A 247 -7.06 -2.00 -6.76
N ASP A 248 -6.61 -2.88 -5.86
CA ASP A 248 -5.18 -3.16 -5.70
C ASP A 248 -4.57 -3.66 -7.03
N SER A 249 -5.29 -4.54 -7.74
CA SER A 249 -4.85 -5.09 -9.03
C SER A 249 -4.84 -4.04 -10.14
N VAL A 250 -5.80 -3.11 -10.12
CA VAL A 250 -5.84 -1.97 -11.05
C VAL A 250 -4.62 -1.10 -10.85
N ASN A 251 -4.29 -0.73 -9.61
CA ASN A 251 -3.13 0.14 -9.34
C ASN A 251 -1.82 -0.52 -9.82
N LEU A 252 -1.64 -1.81 -9.57
CA LEU A 252 -0.46 -2.54 -10.08
C LEU A 252 -0.40 -2.54 -11.61
N ARG A 253 -1.53 -2.80 -12.28
CA ARG A 253 -1.61 -2.83 -13.75
C ARG A 253 -1.44 -1.45 -14.38
N TYR A 254 -1.99 -0.40 -13.76
CA TYR A 254 -1.81 0.96 -14.23
C TYR A 254 -0.33 1.35 -14.13
N GLY A 255 0.35 1.03 -13.03
CA GLY A 255 1.80 1.30 -12.91
C GLY A 255 2.63 0.67 -14.01
N THR A 256 2.21 -0.48 -14.53
CA THR A 256 2.93 -1.23 -15.55
C THR A 256 2.86 -0.63 -16.95
N THR A 257 2.01 0.37 -17.20
CA THR A 257 1.93 1.08 -18.50
C THR A 257 3.10 2.06 -18.70
N GLY A 258 3.88 2.35 -17.66
CA GLY A 258 5.12 3.10 -17.81
C GLY A 258 4.93 4.63 -17.74
N LEU A 259 5.73 5.36 -18.54
CA LEU A 259 5.82 6.82 -18.52
C LEU A 259 4.72 7.50 -19.34
N ASP A 260 4.24 6.86 -20.40
CA ASP A 260 3.15 7.44 -21.21
C ASP A 260 1.76 7.10 -20.66
N GLU A 261 1.71 6.24 -19.65
CA GLU A 261 0.49 5.79 -18.97
C GLU A 261 -0.52 5.06 -19.90
N ILE A 262 -0.09 4.66 -21.11
CA ILE A 262 -0.91 3.99 -22.12
C ILE A 262 -0.51 2.52 -22.23
N ALA A 263 -1.46 1.60 -22.15
CA ALA A 263 -1.14 0.18 -22.28
C ALA A 263 -0.79 -0.22 -23.72
N GLY A 264 0.17 -1.13 -23.86
CA GLY A 264 0.61 -1.71 -25.11
C GLY A 264 1.71 -0.92 -25.83
N THR A 265 2.42 -0.04 -25.13
CA THR A 265 3.48 0.80 -25.69
C THR A 265 4.87 0.25 -25.34
N SER A 266 5.92 0.99 -25.68
CA SER A 266 7.31 0.47 -25.61
C SER A 266 7.93 0.55 -24.21
N ASP A 267 7.32 1.31 -23.31
CA ASP A 267 7.75 1.55 -21.95
C ASP A 267 6.93 0.78 -20.90
N ASP A 268 5.93 0.01 -21.36
CA ASP A 268 5.25 -1.05 -20.62
C ASP A 268 6.23 -2.08 -20.03
N TYR A 269 6.06 -2.43 -18.76
CA TYR A 269 6.90 -3.42 -18.10
C TYR A 269 6.07 -4.48 -17.35
N SER A 270 6.68 -5.63 -17.08
CA SER A 270 6.11 -6.62 -16.17
C SER A 270 6.90 -6.65 -14.87
N LEU A 271 6.19 -6.67 -13.74
CA LEU A 271 6.80 -6.81 -12.41
C LEU A 271 6.88 -8.28 -12.03
N LEU A 272 8.08 -8.75 -11.67
CA LEU A 272 8.31 -10.05 -11.06
C LEU A 272 8.96 -9.86 -9.70
N VAL A 273 8.31 -10.31 -8.64
CA VAL A 273 8.87 -10.32 -7.30
C VAL A 273 9.50 -11.69 -7.03
N GLU A 274 10.79 -11.70 -6.71
CA GLU A 274 11.56 -12.92 -6.43
C GLU A 274 11.84 -13.04 -4.94
N PHE A 275 11.56 -14.21 -4.35
CA PHE A 275 12.01 -14.51 -2.99
C PHE A 275 13.50 -14.87 -2.99
N GLY A 276 14.31 -13.98 -2.44
CA GLY A 276 15.76 -14.08 -2.40
C GLY A 276 16.35 -14.92 -1.27
N GLY A 277 15.52 -15.50 -0.41
CA GLY A 277 15.94 -16.30 0.73
C GLY A 277 16.19 -15.48 2.00
N VAL A 278 16.76 -16.14 3.02
CA VAL A 278 17.26 -15.49 4.24
C VAL A 278 18.69 -15.02 3.96
N SER A 279 18.83 -13.76 3.55
CA SER A 279 20.08 -13.19 3.04
C SER A 279 20.00 -11.66 3.02
N THR A 280 21.15 -10.99 3.08
CA THR A 280 21.27 -9.56 2.75
C THR A 280 21.89 -9.31 1.38
N ALA A 281 22.40 -10.35 0.71
CA ALA A 281 23.11 -10.22 -0.54
C ALA A 281 22.16 -10.08 -1.74
N GLY A 282 22.33 -9.00 -2.51
CA GLY A 282 21.61 -8.76 -3.77
C GLY A 282 20.13 -8.41 -3.61
N CYS A 283 19.69 -8.08 -2.40
CA CYS A 283 18.29 -7.81 -2.09
C CYS A 283 17.95 -6.36 -2.44
N HIS A 284 16.83 -6.17 -3.15
CA HIS A 284 16.24 -4.87 -3.37
C HIS A 284 15.41 -4.45 -2.17
N VAL A 285 14.72 -5.41 -1.55
CA VAL A 285 13.93 -5.21 -0.32
C VAL A 285 14.37 -6.20 0.74
N LEU A 286 14.65 -5.69 1.95
CA LEU A 286 14.94 -6.49 3.14
C LEU A 286 13.73 -6.49 4.08
N VAL A 287 13.31 -7.68 4.48
CA VAL A 287 12.17 -7.91 5.38
C VAL A 287 12.70 -8.32 6.74
N ARG A 288 12.31 -7.61 7.80
CA ARG A 288 12.75 -7.93 9.16
C ARG A 288 11.75 -7.56 10.25
N PHE A 289 11.85 -8.27 11.36
CA PHE A 289 11.27 -7.89 12.63
C PHE A 289 12.26 -7.07 13.46
N ALA A 290 11.77 -6.01 14.09
CA ALA A 290 12.53 -5.22 15.05
C ALA A 290 11.61 -4.74 16.17
N ALA A 291 12.18 -4.47 17.35
CA ALA A 291 11.43 -3.83 18.42
C ALA A 291 11.13 -2.37 18.02
N GLN A 292 9.86 -1.98 18.07
CA GLN A 292 9.38 -0.66 17.65
C GLN A 292 8.45 -0.07 18.71
N SER A 293 8.00 1.17 18.51
CA SER A 293 7.01 1.79 19.39
C SER A 293 5.73 0.94 19.46
N PRO A 294 4.97 1.00 20.56
CA PRO A 294 3.73 0.24 20.69
C PRO A 294 2.69 0.53 19.60
N ASP A 295 2.72 1.70 18.96
CA ASP A 295 1.73 2.09 17.96
C ASP A 295 2.14 1.67 16.54
N PHE A 296 3.40 1.28 16.32
CA PHE A 296 3.87 0.77 15.05
C PHE A 296 3.48 -0.71 14.87
N LEU A 297 2.84 -1.04 13.75
CA LEU A 297 2.54 -2.43 13.36
C LEU A 297 3.61 -2.95 12.40
N ALA A 298 3.67 -2.35 11.23
CA ALA A 298 4.66 -2.58 10.19
C ALA A 298 4.81 -1.32 9.33
N GLY A 299 5.79 -1.32 8.43
CA GLY A 299 5.98 -0.25 7.46
C GLY A 299 7.12 -0.54 6.49
N CYS A 300 6.95 -0.04 5.26
CA CYS A 300 7.96 0.00 4.22
C CYS A 300 8.72 1.33 4.26
N GLU A 301 10.06 1.28 4.31
CA GLU A 301 10.94 2.42 4.10
C GLU A 301 11.74 2.21 2.81
N THR A 302 11.74 3.19 1.92
CA THR A 302 12.57 3.13 0.71
C THR A 302 12.87 4.53 0.18
N GLN A 303 13.76 4.61 -0.81
CA GLN A 303 14.10 5.86 -1.48
C GLN A 303 13.48 5.84 -2.86
N ALA A 304 13.22 7.02 -3.42
CA ALA A 304 12.96 7.14 -4.85
C ALA A 304 13.84 8.17 -5.51
N ILE A 305 14.04 7.98 -6.80
CA ILE A 305 14.76 8.92 -7.66
C ILE A 305 13.93 9.17 -8.92
N ALA A 306 13.92 10.42 -9.38
CA ALA A 306 13.27 10.78 -10.64
C ALA A 306 13.91 9.99 -11.79
N ILE A 307 13.09 9.44 -12.68
CA ILE A 307 13.55 8.69 -13.86
C ILE A 307 14.17 9.64 -14.88
N GLN A 308 13.59 10.84 -15.02
CA GLN A 308 14.10 11.92 -15.86
C GLN A 308 14.09 13.24 -15.05
N PRO A 309 15.04 14.16 -15.28
CA PRO A 309 15.05 15.45 -14.60
C PRO A 309 13.77 16.25 -14.87
N GLY A 310 13.08 16.68 -13.81
CA GLY A 310 11.82 17.44 -13.91
C GLY A 310 10.60 16.62 -14.33
N ALA A 311 10.72 15.29 -14.41
CA ALA A 311 9.59 14.41 -14.66
C ALA A 311 8.81 14.11 -13.38
N ARG A 312 7.52 13.78 -13.57
CA ARG A 312 6.62 13.31 -12.51
C ARG A 312 6.73 11.79 -12.27
N HIS A 313 7.63 11.11 -12.97
CA HIS A 313 7.86 9.69 -12.81
C HIS A 313 9.15 9.41 -12.05
N PHE A 314 9.00 8.63 -10.98
CA PHE A 314 10.05 8.22 -10.06
C PHE A 314 10.21 6.72 -10.11
N ARG A 315 11.33 6.22 -9.62
CA ARG A 315 11.50 4.78 -9.36
C ARG A 315 12.02 4.55 -7.97
N LEU A 316 11.68 3.40 -7.42
CA LEU A 316 12.26 2.88 -6.20
C LEU A 316 13.78 2.71 -6.36
N ALA A 317 14.52 3.09 -5.33
CA ALA A 317 15.98 3.15 -5.31
C ALA A 317 16.55 2.77 -3.94
N GLY A 318 17.86 2.51 -3.93
CA GLY A 318 18.54 1.97 -2.75
C GLY A 318 18.05 0.56 -2.42
N THR A 319 18.21 0.17 -1.15
CA THR A 319 17.61 -1.05 -0.61
C THR A 319 16.42 -0.63 0.25
N GLY A 320 15.22 -1.05 -0.11
CA GLY A 320 14.02 -0.88 0.71
C GLY A 320 14.05 -1.80 1.94
N GLU A 321 13.35 -1.40 2.98
CA GLU A 321 13.25 -2.12 4.23
C GLU A 321 11.79 -2.22 4.67
N ILE A 322 11.28 -3.44 4.77
CA ILE A 322 10.00 -3.72 5.43
C ILE A 322 10.29 -4.11 6.87
N ARG A 323 9.78 -3.32 7.81
CA ARG A 323 9.89 -3.57 9.24
C ARG A 323 8.56 -4.02 9.82
N PHE A 324 8.60 -5.07 10.63
CA PHE A 324 7.47 -5.50 11.46
C PHE A 324 7.82 -5.33 12.94
N ASN A 325 6.85 -4.96 13.76
CA ASN A 325 7.06 -4.80 15.19
C ASN A 325 7.14 -6.16 15.90
N SER A 326 8.32 -6.53 16.37
CA SER A 326 8.56 -7.80 17.07
C SER A 326 7.87 -7.91 18.43
N THR A 327 7.33 -6.81 18.97
CA THR A 327 6.62 -6.80 20.26
C THR A 327 5.12 -7.10 20.12
N LYS A 328 4.60 -7.08 18.88
CA LYS A 328 3.22 -7.46 18.58
C LYS A 328 3.08 -8.99 18.51
N ARG A 329 1.86 -9.48 18.64
CA ARG A 329 1.54 -10.90 18.43
C ARG A 329 1.32 -11.15 16.96
N TRP A 330 2.02 -12.14 16.42
CA TRP A 330 1.98 -12.50 15.01
C TRP A 330 1.53 -13.94 14.83
N HIS A 331 0.60 -14.14 13.92
CA HIS A 331 0.27 -15.43 13.34
C HIS A 331 1.05 -15.56 12.03
N PHE A 332 1.73 -16.68 11.84
CA PHE A 332 2.44 -17.00 10.61
C PHE A 332 1.65 -18.06 9.86
N TYR A 333 1.35 -17.80 8.60
CA TYR A 333 0.68 -18.74 7.72
C TYR A 333 1.51 -20.04 7.67
N ALA A 334 0.94 -21.11 8.22
CA ALA A 334 1.51 -22.44 8.08
C ALA A 334 0.95 -23.02 6.79
N VAL A 335 1.78 -23.10 5.74
CA VAL A 335 1.48 -24.06 4.67
C VAL A 335 1.55 -25.43 5.36
N SER A 336 0.44 -26.17 5.42
CA SER A 336 0.54 -27.59 5.69
C SER A 336 1.39 -28.17 4.59
N VAL A 337 2.67 -28.42 4.91
CA VAL A 337 3.50 -29.28 4.07
C VAL A 337 2.77 -30.60 4.11
N PHE A 338 1.99 -30.92 3.07
CA PHE A 338 1.46 -32.25 2.94
C PHE A 338 2.67 -33.18 2.97
N SER A 339 2.65 -34.09 3.94
CA SER A 339 3.75 -35.04 4.21
C SER A 339 3.87 -36.13 3.12
N ASP A 340 3.32 -35.89 1.94
CA ASP A 340 3.46 -36.73 0.75
C ASP A 340 4.61 -36.30 -0.19
N GLY A 341 5.44 -35.34 0.22
CA GLY A 341 6.76 -35.15 -0.37
C GLY A 341 6.78 -34.32 -1.67
N PHE A 342 5.84 -33.40 -1.84
CA PHE A 342 5.88 -32.42 -2.93
C PHE A 342 6.59 -31.12 -2.48
N GLU A 343 7.89 -31.19 -2.20
CA GLU A 343 8.75 -29.99 -2.25
C GLU A 343 9.35 -29.85 -3.65
N ALA A 344 9.21 -28.65 -4.21
CA ALA A 344 10.06 -28.04 -5.23
C ALA A 344 10.52 -28.94 -6.41
N GLY A 345 9.82 -28.92 -7.54
CA GLY A 345 10.42 -29.52 -8.73
C GLY A 345 9.64 -29.67 -10.02
N ASP A 346 8.39 -29.23 -10.15
CA ASP A 346 7.72 -29.29 -11.46
C ASP A 346 7.41 -27.91 -12.03
N THR A 347 8.43 -27.32 -12.65
CA THR A 347 8.32 -26.12 -13.48
C THR A 347 7.78 -26.43 -14.89
N SER A 348 7.44 -27.68 -15.22
CA SER A 348 6.96 -28.04 -16.56
C SER A 348 5.49 -27.67 -16.83
N ALA A 349 4.71 -27.36 -15.80
CA ALA A 349 3.33 -26.88 -15.94
C ALA A 349 3.21 -25.36 -16.18
N TRP A 350 4.31 -24.59 -16.12
CA TRP A 350 4.29 -23.12 -16.21
C TRP A 350 4.66 -22.58 -17.60
N ALA A 351 4.89 -23.45 -18.58
CA ALA A 351 5.29 -23.07 -19.94
C ALA A 351 4.15 -23.06 -20.98
N SER A 352 2.89 -23.25 -20.60
CA SER A 352 1.81 -23.20 -21.59
C SER A 352 0.50 -22.66 -21.03
N THR A 353 0.37 -21.34 -21.03
CA THR A 353 -0.82 -20.63 -21.54
C THR A 353 -0.52 -19.14 -21.57
N VAL A 354 0.14 -18.72 -22.64
CA VAL A 354 0.00 -17.37 -23.19
C VAL A 354 -1.04 -17.46 -24.30
N PRO A 355 -2.15 -16.72 -24.25
CA PRO A 355 -2.76 -16.14 -25.43
C PRO A 355 -1.92 -14.96 -25.93
#